data_AF-A0A850G4P3-F1
#
_entry.id   AF-A0A850G4P3-F1
#
_cell.length_a   1.000
_cell.length_b   1.000
_cell.length_c   1.000
_cell.angle_alpha   90.00
_cell.angle_beta   90.00
_cell.angle_gamma   90.00
#
_symmetry.space_group_name_H-M   'P 1'
#
loop_
_entity.id
_entity.type
_entity.pdbx_description
1 polymer ?
#
loop_
_entity_poly.entity_id
_entity_poly.type
_entity_poly.pdbx_seq_one_letter_code
_entity_poly.pdbx_strand_id
1 'polypeptide(L)'
;MRCAPQLSLTIASSLVCATLVHPSLTHAQAPAASSEQDGEDPLVEAQALYKEGEIKFQTADYEDALVLWKRAYAILPDGEDTRAIRHALVYNIAEAHSRAYDVTRNPTHLRKAKILLENYRADHRALYGDTPEAIAERAEAEDRLAELERKIAESEAAGEQASPLSEVPSEQGEQAEQAESDQQQPPPPKRPLSPQQQWDAEVEQDPVLGPKWAKGNKRIVGGAVMTGIGGIFAFVSLGIFSVIPELDTGLGSGRAAAWTAGGITGVLATGLLIPGGIFLGQGVGLRKEVKAAKPRPTARLFPITSPHGGGVGWVVRF
;
A
#
# COMPACT_ATOMS: atom_id res chain seq x y z
N MET A 1 -43.04 31.32 -22.23
CA MET A 1 -41.92 31.19 -23.20
C MET A 1 -40.64 31.61 -22.49
N ARG A 2 -39.77 30.67 -22.12
CA ARG A 2 -38.43 30.96 -21.58
C ARG A 2 -37.43 30.10 -22.36
N CYS A 3 -36.54 30.77 -23.08
CA CYS A 3 -35.46 30.17 -23.87
C CYS A 3 -34.41 29.55 -22.95
N ALA A 4 -33.98 28.33 -23.25
CA ALA A 4 -32.82 27.69 -22.64
C ALA A 4 -31.58 27.90 -23.52
N PRO A 5 -30.40 28.23 -22.97
CA PRO A 5 -29.17 28.34 -23.74
C PRO A 5 -28.55 26.95 -23.97
N GLN A 6 -28.18 26.67 -25.22
CA GLN A 6 -27.38 25.51 -25.60
C GLN A 6 -25.89 25.82 -25.37
N LEU A 7 -25.24 25.06 -24.50
CA LEU A 7 -23.78 25.06 -24.33
C LEU A 7 -23.18 24.04 -25.31
N SER A 8 -22.47 24.54 -26.32
CA SER A 8 -21.70 23.73 -27.27
C SER A 8 -20.30 23.45 -26.71
N LEU A 9 -19.98 22.18 -26.50
CA LEU A 9 -18.67 21.72 -26.06
C LEU A 9 -17.80 21.48 -27.30
N THR A 10 -16.75 22.29 -27.48
CA THR A 10 -15.80 22.16 -28.59
C THR A 10 -14.58 21.38 -28.11
N ILE A 11 -14.38 20.17 -28.63
CA ILE A 11 -13.21 19.32 -28.32
C ILE A 11 -12.13 19.60 -29.36
N ALA A 12 -11.07 20.31 -28.97
CA ALA A 12 -9.89 20.51 -29.80
C ALA A 12 -8.97 19.28 -29.68
N SER A 13 -8.87 18.49 -30.75
CA SER A 13 -7.90 17.40 -30.88
C SER A 13 -6.57 17.94 -31.37
N SER A 14 -5.54 17.90 -30.54
CA SER A 14 -4.17 18.26 -30.91
C SER A 14 -3.42 17.03 -31.44
N LEU A 15 -3.00 17.13 -32.69
CA LEU A 15 -2.23 16.14 -33.45
C LEU A 15 -0.76 16.17 -32.98
N VAL A 16 -0.22 15.05 -32.49
CA VAL A 16 1.19 14.92 -32.10
C VAL A 16 2.00 14.44 -33.31
N CYS A 17 2.92 15.27 -33.81
CA CYS A 17 3.89 14.93 -34.85
C CYS A 17 5.01 14.06 -34.26
N ALA A 18 5.19 12.85 -34.79
CA ALA A 18 6.33 11.98 -34.50
C ALA A 18 7.53 12.38 -35.39
N THR A 19 8.63 12.81 -34.79
CA THR A 19 9.91 13.02 -35.48
C THR A 19 10.73 11.72 -35.51
N LEU A 20 11.08 11.28 -36.71
CA LEU A 20 11.97 10.16 -36.98
C LEU A 20 13.42 10.63 -36.88
N VAL A 21 14.19 10.07 -35.94
CA VAL A 21 15.64 10.29 -35.81
C VAL A 21 16.38 9.10 -36.46
N HIS A 22 17.30 9.41 -37.38
CA HIS A 22 18.13 8.42 -38.08
C HIS A 22 19.31 7.96 -37.21
N PRO A 23 19.69 6.66 -37.26
CA PRO A 23 20.91 6.18 -36.62
C PRO A 23 22.14 6.45 -37.49
N SER A 24 23.11 7.20 -36.95
CA SER A 24 24.46 7.31 -37.51
C SER A 24 25.29 6.10 -37.06
N LEU A 25 25.84 5.37 -38.02
CA LEU A 25 26.84 4.31 -37.79
C LEU A 25 28.20 4.94 -37.50
N THR A 26 28.58 4.98 -36.23
CA THR A 26 29.88 5.48 -35.77
C THR A 26 30.84 4.30 -35.52
N HIS A 27 32.08 4.53 -35.95
CA HIS A 27 33.28 3.69 -35.90
C HIS A 27 33.47 2.85 -34.62
N ALA A 28 33.85 1.58 -34.81
CA ALA A 28 34.32 0.67 -33.77
C ALA A 28 35.74 1.02 -33.33
N GLN A 29 35.85 1.77 -32.25
CA GLN A 29 37.09 1.95 -31.48
C GLN A 29 37.02 0.98 -30.30
N ALA A 30 37.90 -0.02 -30.28
CA ALA A 30 37.98 -0.99 -29.18
C ALA A 30 38.35 -0.25 -27.88
N PRO A 31 37.45 -0.18 -26.88
CA PRO A 31 37.75 0.49 -25.63
C PRO A 31 38.56 -0.46 -24.75
N ALA A 32 39.66 0.06 -24.21
CA ALA A 32 40.34 -0.55 -23.08
C ALA A 32 39.32 -0.67 -21.94
N ALA A 33 39.12 -1.90 -21.46
CA ALA A 33 38.19 -2.24 -20.40
C ALA A 33 38.68 -1.68 -19.05
N SER A 34 38.44 -0.40 -18.84
CA SER A 34 38.17 0.10 -17.49
C SER A 34 36.84 -0.52 -17.09
N SER A 35 36.86 -1.50 -16.20
CA SER A 35 35.68 -1.87 -15.45
C SER A 35 35.35 -0.70 -14.51
N GLU A 36 34.81 0.37 -15.09
CA GLU A 36 33.90 1.25 -14.36
C GLU A 36 32.81 0.30 -13.85
N GLN A 37 32.88 -0.04 -12.56
CA GLN A 37 31.69 -0.54 -11.88
C GLN A 37 30.65 0.54 -12.14
N ASP A 38 29.71 0.25 -13.04
CA ASP A 38 28.44 0.95 -13.16
C ASP A 38 27.80 0.86 -11.77
N GLY A 39 28.22 1.78 -10.90
CA GLY A 39 27.67 1.95 -9.58
C GLY A 39 26.26 2.43 -9.81
N GLU A 40 25.32 1.50 -9.75
CA GLU A 40 23.90 1.80 -9.83
C GLU A 40 23.59 2.91 -8.82
N ASP A 41 23.00 4.00 -9.28
CA ASP A 41 22.75 5.18 -8.45
C ASP A 41 21.94 4.76 -7.21
N PRO A 42 22.43 4.97 -5.97
CA PRO A 42 21.75 4.55 -4.76
C PRO A 42 20.32 5.11 -4.66
N LEU A 43 20.03 6.24 -5.30
CA LEU A 43 18.68 6.80 -5.39
C LEU A 43 17.75 5.91 -6.22
N VAL A 44 18.23 5.33 -7.32
CA VAL A 44 17.45 4.44 -8.19
C VAL A 44 17.15 3.14 -7.48
N GLU A 45 18.14 2.53 -6.80
CA GLU A 45 17.93 1.33 -5.99
C GLU A 45 16.96 1.61 -4.82
N ALA A 46 17.11 2.74 -4.12
CA ALA A 46 16.22 3.10 -3.02
C ALA A 46 14.78 3.30 -3.49
N GLN A 47 14.59 3.91 -4.67
CA GLN A 47 13.28 4.07 -5.27
C GLN A 47 12.65 2.73 -5.67
N ALA A 48 13.44 1.78 -6.19
CA ALA A 48 12.97 0.45 -6.53
C ALA A 48 12.51 -0.31 -5.28
N LEU A 49 13.33 -0.32 -4.21
CA LEU A 49 13.00 -0.92 -2.92
C LEU A 49 11.77 -0.27 -2.28
N TYR A 50 11.64 1.06 -2.38
CA TYR A 50 10.47 1.77 -1.88
C TYR A 50 9.18 1.29 -2.56
N LYS A 51 9.17 1.19 -3.89
CA LYS A 51 8.02 0.73 -4.68
C LYS A 51 7.68 -0.73 -4.37
N GLU A 52 8.69 -1.58 -4.24
CA GLU A 52 8.46 -2.98 -3.86
C GLU A 52 7.87 -3.08 -2.44
N GLY A 53 8.40 -2.29 -1.50
CA GLY A 53 7.86 -2.20 -0.14
C GLY A 53 6.43 -1.67 -0.11
N GLU A 54 6.09 -0.72 -0.99
CA GLU A 54 4.71 -0.23 -1.16
C GLU A 54 3.78 -1.36 -1.62
N ILE A 55 4.20 -2.18 -2.59
CA ILE A 55 3.42 -3.34 -3.04
C ILE A 55 3.17 -4.30 -1.87
N LYS A 56 4.22 -4.63 -1.10
CA LYS A 56 4.12 -5.48 0.10
C LYS A 56 3.18 -4.91 1.16
N PHE A 57 3.27 -3.60 1.40
CA PHE A 57 2.38 -2.92 2.34
C PHE A 57 0.93 -2.99 1.87
N GLN A 58 0.67 -2.76 0.58
CA GLN A 58 -0.68 -2.84 0.00
C GLN A 58 -1.25 -4.27 0.00
N THR A 59 -0.42 -5.31 -0.02
CA THR A 59 -0.85 -6.71 0.11
C THR A 59 -0.95 -7.19 1.56
N ALA A 60 -0.83 -6.28 2.53
CA ALA A 60 -0.80 -6.54 3.97
C ALA A 60 0.38 -7.42 4.45
N ASP A 61 1.42 -7.52 3.62
CA ASP A 61 2.71 -8.15 3.97
C ASP A 61 3.61 -7.11 4.67
N TYR A 62 3.15 -6.59 5.80
CA TYR A 62 3.77 -5.43 6.46
C TYR A 62 5.21 -5.67 6.95
N GLU A 63 5.54 -6.91 7.34
CA GLU A 63 6.91 -7.27 7.75
C GLU A 63 7.87 -7.24 6.56
N ASP A 64 7.47 -7.76 5.40
CA ASP A 64 8.25 -7.68 4.17
C ASP A 64 8.44 -6.20 3.73
N ALA A 65 7.39 -5.38 3.86
CA ALA A 65 7.48 -3.95 3.58
C ALA A 65 8.50 -3.25 4.50
N LEU A 66 8.53 -3.60 5.78
CA LEU A 66 9.52 -3.08 6.74
C LEU A 66 10.95 -3.43 6.31
N VAL A 67 11.19 -4.64 5.83
CA VAL A 67 12.53 -5.05 5.35
C VAL A 67 12.96 -4.19 4.17
N LEU A 68 12.10 -4.04 3.17
CA LEU A 68 12.39 -3.29 1.95
C LEU A 68 12.59 -1.80 2.23
N TRP A 69 11.73 -1.18 3.05
CA TRP A 69 11.87 0.24 3.40
C TRP A 69 13.06 0.53 4.30
N LYS A 70 13.43 -0.38 5.21
CA LYS A 70 14.67 -0.25 5.99
C LYS A 70 15.90 -0.35 5.10
N ARG A 71 15.90 -1.26 4.12
CA ARG A 71 16.99 -1.36 3.14
C ARG A 71 17.07 -0.08 2.31
N ALA A 72 15.95 0.44 1.81
CA ALA A 72 15.89 1.71 1.10
C ALA A 72 16.45 2.87 1.94
N TYR A 73 16.08 2.94 3.22
CA TYR A 73 16.59 3.96 4.15
C TYR A 73 18.11 3.84 4.36
N ALA A 74 18.63 2.61 4.45
CA ALA A 74 20.03 2.34 4.74
C ALA A 74 20.97 2.66 3.57
N ILE A 75 20.53 2.49 2.32
CA ILE A 75 21.36 2.76 1.13
C ILE A 75 21.37 4.24 0.74
N LEU A 76 20.39 5.03 1.20
CA LEU A 76 20.38 6.45 0.94
C LEU A 76 21.54 7.13 1.69
N PRO A 77 22.39 7.92 0.99
CA PRO A 77 23.49 8.62 1.63
C PRO A 77 22.96 9.63 2.66
N ASP A 78 23.74 9.90 3.70
CA ASP A 78 23.48 11.01 4.61
C ASP A 78 23.85 12.33 3.91
N GLY A 79 22.87 13.05 3.38
CA GLY A 79 23.07 14.34 2.72
C GLY A 79 21.81 15.20 2.75
N GLU A 80 21.96 16.51 2.51
CA GLU A 80 20.82 17.44 2.43
C GLU A 80 19.82 17.01 1.33
N ASP A 81 20.32 16.53 0.19
CA ASP A 81 19.51 16.14 -0.97
C ASP A 81 18.61 14.92 -0.72
N THR A 82 19.03 14.02 0.19
CA THR A 82 18.31 12.78 0.52
C THR A 82 17.58 12.84 1.86
N ARG A 83 17.84 13.87 2.65
CA ARG A 83 17.29 14.05 4.00
C ARG A 83 15.77 14.02 4.02
N ALA A 84 15.11 14.71 3.08
CA ALA A 84 13.65 14.69 2.96
C ALA A 84 13.11 13.28 2.62
N ILE A 85 13.79 12.53 1.76
CA ILE A 85 13.42 11.16 1.38
C ILE A 85 13.54 10.22 2.58
N ARG A 86 14.66 10.30 3.31
CA ARG A 86 14.90 9.53 4.53
C ARG A 86 13.85 9.85 5.60
N HIS A 87 13.50 11.13 5.75
CA HIS A 87 12.45 11.57 6.66
C HIS A 87 11.08 10.94 6.32
N ALA A 88 10.70 10.95 5.04
CA ALA A 88 9.47 10.31 4.57
C ALA A 88 9.49 8.78 4.78
N LEU A 89 10.63 8.13 4.58
CA LEU A 89 10.80 6.69 4.85
C LEU A 89 10.60 6.34 6.33
N VAL A 90 11.10 7.17 7.27
CA VAL A 90 10.88 6.95 8.71
C VAL A 90 9.39 6.89 9.04
N TYR A 91 8.60 7.79 8.48
CA TYR A 91 7.15 7.80 8.67
C TYR A 91 6.47 6.53 8.14
N ASN A 92 6.84 6.09 6.93
CA ASN A 92 6.31 4.87 6.33
C ASN A 92 6.70 3.62 7.15
N ILE A 93 7.94 3.54 7.63
CA ILE A 93 8.41 2.45 8.50
C ILE A 93 7.60 2.45 9.81
N ALA A 94 7.30 3.62 10.39
CA ALA A 94 6.46 3.71 11.58
C ALA A 94 5.02 3.22 11.31
N GLU A 95 4.42 3.63 10.20
CA GLU A 95 3.09 3.17 9.78
C GLU A 95 3.07 1.64 9.56
N ALA A 96 4.07 1.07 8.89
CA ALA A 96 4.16 -0.39 8.72
C ALA A 96 4.31 -1.14 10.04
N HIS A 97 5.03 -0.60 11.02
CA HIS A 97 5.03 -1.17 12.36
C HIS A 97 3.63 -1.13 12.99
N SER A 98 2.91 0.00 12.92
CA SER A 98 1.53 0.10 13.43
C SER A 98 0.60 -0.95 12.79
N ARG A 99 0.68 -1.13 11.46
CA ARG A 99 -0.13 -2.11 10.72
C ARG A 99 0.29 -3.56 10.99
N ALA A 100 1.58 -3.82 11.15
CA ALA A 100 2.08 -5.14 11.51
C ALA A 100 1.50 -5.59 12.87
N TYR A 101 1.39 -4.68 13.86
CA TYR A 101 0.70 -4.98 15.12
C TYR A 101 -0.76 -5.39 14.90
N ASP A 102 -1.49 -4.72 14.02
CA ASP A 102 -2.90 -5.04 13.75
C ASP A 102 -3.07 -6.50 13.25
N VAL A 103 -2.03 -7.09 12.64
CA VAL A 103 -2.00 -8.47 12.15
C VAL A 103 -1.40 -9.45 13.17
N THR A 104 -0.23 -9.13 13.74
CA THR A 104 0.55 -10.05 14.59
C THR A 104 0.16 -9.98 16.07
N ARG A 105 -0.51 -8.89 16.49
CA ARG A 105 -0.81 -8.56 17.90
C ARG A 105 0.43 -8.53 18.79
N ASN A 106 1.60 -8.21 18.22
CA ASN A 106 2.86 -8.08 18.97
C ASN A 106 3.12 -6.61 19.37
N PRO A 107 2.97 -6.23 20.66
CA PRO A 107 3.11 -4.83 21.11
C PRO A 107 4.49 -4.22 20.84
N THR A 108 5.52 -5.04 20.58
CA THR A 108 6.84 -4.55 20.18
C THR A 108 6.78 -3.66 18.93
N HIS A 109 5.90 -3.96 17.97
CA HIS A 109 5.76 -3.07 16.81
C HIS A 109 5.21 -1.70 17.19
N LEU A 110 4.20 -1.62 18.07
CA LEU A 110 3.64 -0.33 18.49
C LEU A 110 4.68 0.55 19.18
N ARG A 111 5.52 -0.04 20.05
CA ARG A 111 6.61 0.68 20.71
C ARG A 111 7.64 1.19 19.70
N LYS A 112 8.03 0.37 18.71
CA LYS A 112 8.93 0.82 17.63
C LYS A 112 8.30 1.93 16.78
N ALA A 113 7.02 1.82 16.42
CA ALA A 113 6.29 2.87 15.69
C ALA A 113 6.27 4.20 16.46
N LYS A 114 6.02 4.15 17.77
CA LYS A 114 6.00 5.33 18.65
C LYS A 114 7.35 6.05 18.62
N ILE A 115 8.45 5.33 18.86
CA ILE A 115 9.80 5.90 18.86
C ILE A 115 10.12 6.55 17.51
N LEU A 116 9.77 5.89 16.39
CA LEU A 116 10.01 6.43 15.05
C LEU A 116 9.21 7.71 14.79
N LEU A 117 7.95 7.80 15.23
CA LEU A 117 7.14 9.01 15.08
C LEU A 117 7.57 10.15 16.02
N GLU A 118 8.06 9.84 17.23
CA GLU A 118 8.65 10.85 18.12
C GLU A 118 9.87 11.50 17.47
N ASN A 119 10.76 10.70 16.90
CA ASN A 119 11.92 11.17 16.15
C ASN A 119 11.50 11.93 14.89
N TYR A 120 10.55 11.39 14.10
CA TYR A 120 9.99 12.08 12.94
C TYR A 120 9.47 13.47 13.30
N ARG A 121 8.68 13.61 14.37
CA ARG A 121 8.15 14.92 14.79
C ARG A 121 9.28 15.90 15.16
N ALA A 122 10.28 15.43 15.90
CA ALA A 122 11.42 16.25 16.32
C ALA A 122 12.22 16.75 15.10
N ASP A 123 12.54 15.84 14.18
CA ASP A 123 13.32 16.16 12.98
C ASP A 123 12.51 16.99 11.98
N HIS A 124 11.20 16.75 11.83
CA HIS A 124 10.34 17.47 10.87
C HIS A 124 10.37 18.99 11.10
N ARG A 125 10.42 19.43 12.36
CA ARG A 125 10.56 20.86 12.68
C ARG A 125 11.89 21.44 12.21
N ALA A 126 12.99 20.69 12.37
CA ALA A 126 14.30 21.12 11.92
C ALA A 126 14.39 21.21 10.38
N LEU A 127 13.69 20.32 9.67
CA LEU A 127 13.69 20.26 8.21
C LEU A 127 12.82 21.34 7.55
N TYR A 128 11.61 21.52 8.04
CA TYR A 128 10.58 22.29 7.33
C TYR A 128 10.17 23.59 8.06
N GLY A 129 10.76 23.86 9.22
CA GLY A 129 10.47 25.06 10.01
C GLY A 129 9.04 25.10 10.52
N ASP A 130 8.48 26.30 10.67
CA ASP A 130 7.13 26.54 11.18
C ASP A 130 6.18 27.04 10.06
N THR A 131 6.28 26.46 8.87
CA THR A 131 5.31 26.69 7.79
C THR A 131 3.93 26.11 8.18
N PRO A 132 2.82 26.67 7.70
CA PRO A 132 1.48 26.14 7.99
C PRO A 132 1.34 24.65 7.65
N GLU A 133 1.92 24.21 6.54
CA GLU A 133 1.93 22.81 6.09
C GLU A 133 2.71 21.92 7.06
N ALA A 134 3.93 22.32 7.46
CA ALA A 134 4.73 21.56 8.41
C ALA A 134 4.09 21.50 9.81
N ILE A 135 3.36 22.55 10.22
CA ILE A 135 2.58 22.54 11.45
C ILE A 135 1.45 21.50 11.36
N ALA A 136 0.73 21.46 10.24
CA ALA A 136 -0.34 20.49 10.03
C ALA A 136 0.18 19.05 10.02
N GLU A 137 1.28 18.77 9.31
CA GLU A 137 1.89 17.43 9.31
C GLU A 137 2.39 17.00 10.69
N ARG A 138 2.92 17.93 11.48
CA ARG A 138 3.29 17.63 12.88
C ARG A 138 2.07 17.35 13.75
N ALA A 139 0.96 18.09 13.56
CA ALA A 139 -0.27 17.82 14.28
C ALA A 139 -0.82 16.41 13.95
N GLU A 140 -0.77 16.00 12.67
CA GLU A 140 -1.13 14.63 12.28
C GLU A 140 -0.23 13.57 12.92
N ALA A 141 1.09 13.83 13.02
CA ALA A 141 2.01 12.95 13.72
C ALA A 141 1.70 12.85 15.22
N GLU A 142 1.25 13.94 15.86
CA GLU A 142 0.81 13.95 17.25
C GLU A 142 -0.47 13.15 17.47
N ASP A 143 -1.45 13.27 16.57
CA ASP A 143 -2.67 12.46 16.61
C ASP A 143 -2.35 10.96 16.50
N ARG A 144 -1.43 10.59 15.61
CA ARG A 144 -0.97 9.20 15.47
C ARG A 144 -0.20 8.71 16.69
N LEU A 145 0.63 9.55 17.32
CA LEU A 145 1.31 9.21 18.56
C LEU A 145 0.29 8.92 19.68
N ALA A 146 -0.73 9.76 19.83
CA ALA A 146 -1.80 9.53 20.80
C ALA A 146 -2.57 8.22 20.51
N GLU A 147 -2.82 7.90 19.24
CA GLU A 147 -3.41 6.62 18.85
C GLU A 147 -2.53 5.43 19.23
N LEU A 148 -1.22 5.49 18.94
CA LEU A 148 -0.27 4.44 19.28
C LEU A 148 -0.19 4.23 20.80
N GLU A 149 -0.15 5.30 21.59
CA GLU A 149 -0.17 5.23 23.05
C GLU A 149 -1.43 4.53 23.56
N ARG A 150 -2.59 4.85 23.00
CA ARG A 150 -3.85 4.17 23.31
C ARG A 150 -3.76 2.68 22.96
N LYS A 151 -3.31 2.32 21.76
CA LYS A 151 -3.14 0.91 21.35
C LYS A 151 -2.17 0.14 22.25
N ILE A 152 -1.07 0.79 22.69
CA ILE A 152 -0.10 0.19 23.62
C ILE A 152 -0.80 -0.11 24.96
N ALA A 153 -1.49 0.87 25.53
CA ALA A 153 -2.21 0.69 26.80
C ALA A 153 -3.29 -0.41 26.71
N GLU A 154 -4.04 -0.47 25.60
CA GLU A 154 -5.03 -1.51 25.33
C GLU A 154 -4.39 -2.90 25.22
N SER A 155 -3.27 -3.02 24.49
CA SER A 155 -2.49 -4.26 24.32
C SER A 155 -1.95 -4.78 25.66
N GLU A 156 -1.40 -3.88 26.48
CA GLU A 156 -0.87 -4.20 27.80
C GLU A 156 -1.98 -4.61 28.77
N ALA A 157 -3.13 -3.92 28.76
CA ALA A 157 -4.30 -4.30 29.54
C ALA A 157 -4.88 -5.66 29.12
N ALA A 158 -4.76 -6.02 27.83
CA ALA A 158 -5.15 -7.32 27.31
C ALA A 158 -4.14 -8.45 27.63
N GLY A 159 -2.97 -8.12 28.21
CA GLY A 159 -1.93 -9.09 28.53
C GLY A 159 -1.21 -9.66 27.31
N GLU A 160 -1.21 -8.94 26.18
CA GLU A 160 -0.46 -9.34 24.99
C GLU A 160 1.04 -9.29 25.29
N GLN A 161 1.73 -10.41 25.02
CA GLN A 161 3.15 -10.53 25.32
C GLN A 161 4.00 -10.07 24.15
N ALA A 162 5.02 -9.28 24.47
CA ALA A 162 6.04 -8.90 23.50
C ALA A 162 6.81 -10.16 23.08
N SER A 163 6.65 -10.54 21.82
CA SER A 163 7.59 -11.46 21.19
C SER A 163 8.76 -10.64 20.66
N PRO A 164 10.01 -11.12 20.79
CA PRO A 164 11.12 -10.58 20.03
C PRO A 164 10.69 -10.53 18.57
N LEU A 165 10.83 -9.35 17.93
CA LEU A 165 10.70 -9.31 16.50
C LEU A 165 11.84 -10.17 15.96
N SER A 166 11.53 -11.04 14.99
CA SER A 166 12.56 -11.66 14.17
C SER A 166 13.28 -10.52 13.45
N GLU A 167 14.27 -9.94 14.11
CA GLU A 167 15.18 -8.99 13.52
C GLU A 167 15.88 -9.82 12.46
N VAL A 168 15.45 -9.64 11.20
CA VAL A 168 16.08 -10.25 10.05
C VAL A 168 17.57 -10.06 10.27
N PRO A 169 18.35 -11.15 10.39
CA PRO A 169 19.78 -11.05 10.68
C PRO A 169 20.35 -10.04 9.69
N SER A 170 20.82 -8.90 10.20
CA SER A 170 21.43 -7.89 9.37
C SER A 170 22.48 -8.61 8.53
N GLU A 171 22.32 -8.66 7.21
CA GLU A 171 23.18 -9.39 6.25
C GLU A 171 24.66 -8.94 6.28
N GLN A 172 25.06 -8.11 7.24
CA GLN A 172 26.44 -7.70 7.51
C GLN A 172 27.28 -8.77 8.22
N GLY A 173 26.79 -10.00 8.40
CA GLY A 173 27.47 -11.08 9.13
C GLY A 173 27.58 -12.43 8.43
N GLU A 174 27.23 -12.54 7.14
CA GLU A 174 27.19 -13.85 6.47
C GLU A 174 28.53 -14.20 5.80
N GLN A 175 29.52 -14.58 6.61
CA GLN A 175 30.68 -15.34 6.11
C GLN A 175 31.27 -16.40 7.06
N ALA A 176 30.66 -16.69 8.20
CA ALA A 176 31.13 -17.79 9.03
C ALA A 176 30.04 -18.35 9.94
N GLU A 177 29.22 -19.29 9.45
CA GLU A 177 28.75 -20.48 10.20
C GLU A 177 27.62 -21.16 9.42
N GLN A 178 27.99 -21.85 8.34
CA GLN A 178 27.14 -22.83 7.68
C GLN A 178 27.73 -24.21 7.95
N ALA A 179 27.50 -24.75 9.16
CA ALA A 179 27.84 -26.13 9.49
C ALA A 179 27.17 -26.67 10.78
N GLU A 180 25.86 -26.50 11.00
CA GLU A 180 25.05 -27.30 11.96
C GLU A 180 23.62 -26.71 11.94
N SER A 181 22.51 -27.38 11.67
CA SER A 181 22.17 -28.80 11.68
C SER A 181 20.81 -28.98 10.98
N ASP A 182 20.74 -29.90 10.02
CA ASP A 182 19.50 -30.38 9.37
C ASP A 182 18.71 -31.26 10.35
N GLN A 183 18.11 -30.67 11.39
CA GLN A 183 17.05 -31.34 12.13
C GLN A 183 15.70 -31.02 11.47
N GLN A 184 15.31 -31.90 10.55
CA GLN A 184 13.96 -31.99 9.98
C GLN A 184 12.93 -32.13 11.11
N GLN A 185 12.36 -31.00 11.52
CA GLN A 185 11.17 -30.98 12.34
C GLN A 185 9.99 -31.46 11.46
N PRO A 186 9.26 -32.52 11.85
CA PRO A 186 8.16 -33.03 11.05
C PRO A 186 7.11 -31.93 10.83
N PRO A 187 6.53 -31.81 9.62
CA PRO A 187 5.60 -30.73 9.31
C PRO A 187 4.43 -30.77 10.30
N PRO A 188 4.04 -29.61 10.88
CA PRO A 188 2.94 -29.57 11.83
C PRO A 188 1.66 -30.15 11.20
N PRO A 189 0.82 -30.86 11.96
CA PRO A 189 -0.43 -31.42 11.46
C PRO A 189 -1.29 -30.31 10.85
N LYS A 190 -1.71 -30.50 9.59
CA LYS A 190 -2.52 -29.52 8.86
C LYS A 190 -3.82 -29.29 9.63
N ARG A 191 -4.05 -28.05 10.07
CA ARG A 191 -5.32 -27.65 10.70
C ARG A 191 -6.47 -27.95 9.71
N PRO A 192 -7.63 -28.46 10.17
CA PRO A 192 -8.78 -28.65 9.30
C PRO A 192 -9.19 -27.30 8.70
N LEU A 193 -9.35 -27.25 7.38
CA LEU A 193 -9.78 -26.06 6.66
C LEU A 193 -11.17 -25.63 7.14
N SER A 194 -11.38 -24.32 7.32
CA SER A 194 -12.72 -23.77 7.57
C SER A 194 -13.68 -24.10 6.40
N PRO A 195 -15.00 -24.19 6.62
CA PRO A 195 -15.97 -24.47 5.55
C PRO A 195 -15.85 -23.52 4.35
N GLN A 196 -15.45 -22.28 4.59
CA GLN A 196 -15.23 -21.30 3.53
C GLN A 196 -13.97 -21.57 2.72
N GLN A 197 -12.86 -21.96 3.38
CA GLN A 197 -11.64 -22.38 2.69
C GLN A 197 -11.83 -23.69 1.92
N GLN A 198 -12.65 -24.61 2.44
CA GLN A 198 -13.03 -25.84 1.72
C GLN A 198 -13.80 -25.48 0.45
N TRP A 199 -14.83 -24.63 0.56
CA TRP A 199 -15.59 -24.19 -0.62
C TRP A 199 -14.71 -23.46 -1.64
N ASP A 200 -13.83 -22.54 -1.19
CA ASP A 200 -12.92 -21.82 -2.08
C ASP A 200 -11.96 -22.79 -2.80
N ALA A 201 -11.39 -23.78 -2.07
CA ALA A 201 -10.53 -24.81 -2.66
C ALA A 201 -11.27 -25.71 -3.67
N GLU A 202 -12.51 -26.09 -3.38
CA GLU A 202 -13.32 -26.87 -4.32
C GLU A 202 -13.70 -26.07 -5.57
N VAL A 203 -13.99 -24.76 -5.44
CA VAL A 203 -14.26 -23.89 -6.60
C VAL A 203 -13.01 -23.76 -7.46
N GLU A 204 -11.84 -23.67 -6.84
CA GLU A 204 -10.57 -23.56 -7.54
C GLU A 204 -10.19 -24.83 -8.32
N GLN A 205 -10.55 -26.01 -7.79
CA GLN A 205 -10.36 -27.30 -8.47
C GLN A 205 -11.37 -27.57 -9.58
N ASP A 206 -12.49 -26.85 -9.63
CA ASP A 206 -13.51 -27.03 -10.67
C ASP A 206 -12.99 -26.51 -12.03
N PRO A 207 -12.95 -27.33 -13.09
CA PRO A 207 -12.38 -26.93 -14.39
C PRO A 207 -13.19 -25.83 -15.11
N VAL A 208 -14.45 -25.62 -14.74
CA VAL A 208 -15.34 -24.61 -15.32
C VAL A 208 -15.39 -23.36 -14.45
N LEU A 209 -15.53 -23.52 -13.13
CA LEU A 209 -15.67 -22.41 -12.19
C LEU A 209 -14.33 -21.82 -11.74
N GLY A 210 -13.28 -22.64 -11.63
CA GLY A 210 -11.94 -22.23 -11.19
C GLY A 210 -11.34 -21.10 -12.03
N PRO A 211 -11.31 -21.21 -13.38
CA PRO A 211 -10.82 -20.13 -14.24
C PRO A 211 -11.63 -18.83 -14.09
N LYS A 212 -12.96 -18.93 -13.91
CA LYS A 212 -13.82 -17.76 -13.68
C LYS A 212 -13.55 -17.11 -12.33
N TRP A 213 -13.35 -17.91 -11.29
CA TRP A 213 -13.02 -17.45 -9.94
C TRP A 213 -11.67 -16.76 -9.89
N ALA A 214 -10.63 -17.39 -10.46
CA ALA A 214 -9.29 -16.82 -10.55
C ALA A 214 -9.27 -15.50 -11.34
N LYS A 215 -9.97 -15.45 -12.48
CA LYS A 215 -10.12 -14.22 -13.28
C LYS A 215 -10.88 -13.13 -12.52
N GLY A 216 -11.92 -13.50 -11.77
CA GLY A 216 -12.65 -12.60 -10.87
C GLY A 216 -11.73 -12.00 -9.79
N ASN A 217 -10.95 -12.82 -9.10
CA ASN A 217 -10.00 -12.37 -8.07
C ASN A 217 -8.97 -11.39 -8.63
N LYS A 218 -8.30 -11.74 -9.73
CA LYS A 218 -7.29 -10.88 -10.35
C LYS A 218 -7.86 -9.51 -10.73
N ARG A 219 -9.09 -9.45 -11.23
CA ARG A 219 -9.77 -8.20 -11.60
C ARG A 219 -10.20 -7.37 -10.39
N ILE A 220 -10.67 -8.01 -9.32
CA ILE A 220 -11.01 -7.29 -8.07
C ILE A 220 -9.74 -6.71 -7.45
N VAL A 221 -8.67 -7.49 -7.33
CA VAL A 221 -7.39 -7.03 -6.77
C VAL A 221 -6.80 -5.91 -7.63
N GLY A 222 -6.67 -6.11 -8.94
CA GLY A 222 -6.16 -5.07 -9.84
C GLY A 222 -7.02 -3.80 -9.86
N GLY A 223 -8.35 -3.95 -9.83
CA GLY A 223 -9.27 -2.82 -9.75
C GLY A 223 -9.17 -2.08 -8.40
N ALA A 224 -9.02 -2.80 -7.28
CA ALA A 224 -8.84 -2.21 -5.96
C ALA A 224 -7.55 -1.41 -5.84
N VAL A 225 -6.42 -1.94 -6.35
CA VAL A 225 -5.13 -1.23 -6.39
C VAL A 225 -5.23 0.05 -7.24
N MET A 226 -5.76 -0.06 -8.47
CA MET A 226 -5.89 1.10 -9.36
C MET A 226 -6.84 2.18 -8.80
N THR A 227 -7.92 1.76 -8.13
CA THR A 227 -8.86 2.70 -7.49
C THR A 227 -8.29 3.29 -6.20
N GLY A 228 -7.49 2.54 -5.44
CA GLY A 228 -6.80 3.03 -4.24
C GLY A 228 -5.78 4.12 -4.58
N ILE A 229 -4.89 3.85 -5.54
CA ILE A 229 -3.90 4.83 -6.02
C ILE A 229 -4.61 6.04 -6.64
N GLY A 230 -5.54 5.80 -7.59
CA GLY A 230 -6.29 6.87 -8.23
C GLY A 230 -7.16 7.69 -7.27
N GLY A 231 -7.66 7.07 -6.19
CA GLY A 231 -8.45 7.71 -5.15
C GLY A 231 -7.63 8.71 -4.34
N ILE A 232 -6.41 8.35 -3.92
CA ILE A 232 -5.50 9.25 -3.20
C ILE A 232 -5.22 10.50 -4.06
N PHE A 233 -4.86 10.31 -5.34
CA PHE A 233 -4.63 11.42 -6.25
C PHE A 233 -5.89 12.26 -6.54
N ALA A 234 -7.07 11.64 -6.58
CA ALA A 234 -8.34 12.34 -6.75
C ALA A 234 -8.70 13.19 -5.52
N PHE A 235 -8.46 12.68 -4.30
CA PHE A 235 -8.69 13.43 -3.07
C PHE A 235 -7.74 14.63 -2.94
N VAL A 236 -6.45 14.46 -3.27
CA VAL A 236 -5.49 15.58 -3.32
C VAL A 236 -5.91 16.61 -4.37
N SER A 237 -6.41 16.17 -5.53
CA SER A 237 -6.88 17.08 -6.59
C SER A 237 -8.16 17.84 -6.22
N LEU A 238 -9.07 17.23 -5.45
CA LEU A 238 -10.32 17.86 -5.00
C LEU A 238 -10.12 18.75 -3.76
N GLY A 239 -9.19 18.40 -2.87
CA GLY A 239 -8.85 19.16 -1.66
C GLY A 239 -8.22 20.52 -1.96
N ILE A 240 -7.40 20.63 -3.01
CA ILE A 240 -6.79 21.90 -3.44
C ILE A 240 -7.84 22.90 -3.95
N PHE A 241 -8.99 22.45 -4.44
CA PHE A 241 -10.04 23.34 -4.97
C PHE A 241 -11.06 23.84 -3.93
N SER A 242 -11.16 23.23 -2.75
CA SER A 242 -12.28 23.48 -1.82
C SER A 242 -11.91 24.27 -0.55
N VAL A 243 -10.62 24.42 -0.21
CA VAL A 243 -10.20 25.00 1.09
C VAL A 243 -9.51 26.37 0.97
N ILE A 244 -9.36 26.97 -0.22
CA ILE A 244 -8.77 28.31 -0.32
C ILE A 244 -9.64 29.29 -1.12
N PRO A 245 -10.64 29.93 -0.48
CA PRO A 245 -11.38 31.03 -1.11
C PRO A 245 -10.58 32.34 -1.25
N GLU A 246 -9.45 32.53 -0.54
CA GLU A 246 -8.78 33.85 -0.44
C GLU A 246 -7.24 33.79 -0.41
N LEU A 247 -6.59 33.02 -1.30
CA LEU A 247 -5.17 33.30 -1.61
C LEU A 247 -5.12 34.45 -2.62
N ASP A 248 -5.19 35.68 -2.09
CA ASP A 248 -4.82 36.89 -2.83
C ASP A 248 -3.30 36.86 -3.08
N THR A 249 -2.90 36.05 -4.05
CA THR A 249 -1.52 35.90 -4.51
C THR A 249 -1.17 37.08 -5.40
N GLY A 250 -0.89 38.21 -4.75
CA GLY A 250 -0.48 39.48 -5.36
C GLY A 250 0.90 39.48 -6.03
N LEU A 251 1.34 38.39 -6.66
CA LEU A 251 2.56 38.35 -7.49
C LEU A 251 2.32 37.56 -8.79
N GLY A 252 2.41 38.28 -9.91
CA GLY A 252 1.93 37.92 -11.25
C GLY A 252 2.66 36.80 -12.01
N SER A 253 3.09 35.72 -11.36
CA SER A 253 3.64 34.52 -12.02
C SER A 253 3.13 33.19 -11.45
N GLY A 254 2.43 33.20 -10.30
CA GLY A 254 1.98 31.97 -9.61
C GLY A 254 0.79 31.25 -10.22
N ARG A 255 -0.05 31.93 -11.02
CA ARG A 255 -1.27 31.31 -11.60
C ARG A 255 -0.95 30.29 -12.70
N ALA A 256 0.15 30.44 -13.43
CA ALA A 256 0.52 29.47 -14.47
C ALA A 256 1.01 28.14 -13.86
N ALA A 257 1.80 28.21 -12.78
CA ALA A 257 2.36 27.03 -12.11
C ALA A 257 1.30 26.16 -11.42
N ALA A 258 0.30 26.79 -10.77
CA ALA A 258 -0.80 26.09 -10.13
C ALA A 258 -1.72 25.35 -11.12
N TRP A 259 -1.94 25.91 -12.32
CA TRP A 259 -2.71 25.24 -13.38
C TRP A 259 -1.96 24.07 -14.02
N THR A 260 -0.64 24.16 -14.20
CA THR A 260 0.16 23.04 -14.74
C THR A 260 0.30 21.89 -13.75
N ALA A 261 0.48 22.16 -12.45
CA ALA A 261 0.59 21.12 -11.45
C ALA A 261 -0.75 20.39 -11.24
N GLY A 262 -1.87 21.12 -11.09
CA GLY A 262 -3.20 20.51 -10.92
C GLY A 262 -3.74 19.80 -12.16
N GLY A 263 -3.35 20.25 -13.37
CA GLY A 263 -3.78 19.61 -14.61
C GLY A 263 -3.18 18.21 -14.82
N ILE A 264 -1.92 18.01 -14.45
CA ILE A 264 -1.23 16.72 -14.65
C ILE A 264 -1.72 15.68 -13.62
N THR A 265 -1.90 16.04 -12.35
CA THR A 265 -2.46 15.15 -11.32
C THR A 265 -3.92 14.81 -11.58
N GLY A 266 -4.74 15.77 -12.04
CA GLY A 266 -6.14 15.52 -12.38
C GLY A 266 -6.34 14.51 -13.51
N VAL A 267 -5.51 14.57 -14.56
CA VAL A 267 -5.60 13.61 -15.69
C VAL A 267 -5.17 12.21 -15.24
N LEU A 268 -4.13 12.08 -14.41
CA LEU A 268 -3.68 10.79 -13.87
C LEU A 268 -4.72 10.17 -12.94
N ALA A 269 -5.33 10.96 -12.05
CA ALA A 269 -6.37 10.49 -11.14
C ALA A 269 -7.60 9.94 -11.91
N THR A 270 -8.07 10.70 -12.92
CA THR A 270 -9.22 10.29 -13.73
C THR A 270 -8.91 9.08 -14.61
N GLY A 271 -7.68 9.03 -15.15
CA GLY A 271 -7.19 7.94 -15.99
C GLY A 271 -7.05 6.60 -15.26
N LEU A 272 -6.85 6.61 -13.94
CA LEU A 272 -6.74 5.40 -13.10
C LEU A 272 -8.08 4.97 -12.49
N LEU A 273 -8.93 5.93 -12.09
CA LEU A 273 -10.22 5.63 -11.46
C LEU A 273 -11.21 4.94 -12.41
N ILE A 274 -11.31 5.39 -13.67
CA ILE A 274 -12.28 4.83 -14.62
C ILE A 274 -11.95 3.35 -14.94
N PRO A 275 -10.71 2.99 -15.33
CA PRO A 275 -10.36 1.59 -15.52
C PRO A 275 -10.49 0.78 -14.22
N GLY A 276 -10.05 1.33 -13.08
CA GLY A 276 -10.16 0.67 -11.77
C GLY A 276 -11.59 0.27 -11.41
N GLY A 277 -12.53 1.19 -11.59
CA GLY A 277 -13.97 0.95 -11.39
C GLY A 277 -14.54 -0.12 -12.33
N ILE A 278 -14.16 -0.12 -13.61
CA ILE A 278 -14.58 -1.14 -14.58
C ILE A 278 -14.05 -2.53 -14.18
N PHE A 279 -12.78 -2.63 -13.77
CA PHE A 279 -12.17 -3.88 -13.33
C PHE A 279 -12.86 -4.45 -12.08
N LEU A 280 -13.14 -3.60 -11.09
CA LEU A 280 -13.92 -3.98 -9.90
C LEU A 280 -15.31 -4.50 -10.27
N GLY A 281 -16.05 -3.75 -11.10
CA GLY A 281 -17.40 -4.13 -11.54
C GLY A 281 -17.43 -5.48 -12.25
N GLN A 282 -16.51 -5.69 -13.20
CA GLN A 282 -16.41 -6.97 -13.91
C GLN A 282 -15.98 -8.12 -12.99
N GLY A 283 -15.07 -7.86 -12.05
CA GLY A 283 -14.64 -8.86 -11.08
C GLY A 283 -15.76 -9.31 -10.14
N VAL A 284 -16.59 -8.38 -9.67
CA VAL A 284 -17.78 -8.66 -8.86
C VAL A 284 -18.82 -9.46 -9.66
N GLY A 285 -19.03 -9.13 -10.94
CA GLY A 285 -19.91 -9.89 -11.84
C GLY A 285 -19.51 -11.36 -11.96
N LEU A 286 -18.23 -11.63 -12.24
CA LEU A 286 -17.70 -12.99 -12.34
C LEU A 286 -17.87 -13.77 -11.02
N ARG A 287 -17.62 -13.13 -9.87
CA ARG A 287 -17.84 -13.77 -8.57
C ARG A 287 -19.32 -14.07 -8.30
N LYS A 288 -20.23 -13.21 -8.75
CA LYS A 288 -21.68 -13.48 -8.65
C LYS A 288 -22.08 -14.69 -9.48
N GLU A 289 -21.56 -14.83 -10.70
CA GLU A 289 -21.81 -16.02 -11.52
C GLU A 289 -21.32 -17.31 -10.85
N VAL A 290 -20.10 -17.30 -10.30
CA VAL A 290 -19.55 -18.48 -9.59
C VAL A 290 -20.39 -18.81 -8.36
N LYS A 291 -20.79 -17.81 -7.58
CA LYS A 291 -21.65 -18.01 -6.39
C LYS A 291 -23.07 -18.45 -6.75
N ALA A 292 -23.59 -18.06 -7.91
CA ALA A 292 -24.89 -18.51 -8.40
C ALA A 292 -24.83 -19.97 -8.87
N ALA A 293 -23.73 -20.37 -9.51
CA ALA A 293 -23.52 -21.75 -9.95
C ALA A 293 -23.21 -22.71 -8.78
N LYS A 294 -22.43 -22.24 -7.80
CA LYS A 294 -22.07 -23.01 -6.60
C LYS A 294 -22.34 -22.16 -5.36
N PRO A 295 -23.57 -22.18 -4.78
CA PRO A 295 -23.88 -21.40 -3.60
C PRO A 295 -22.97 -21.79 -2.43
N ARG A 296 -22.60 -20.79 -1.62
CA ARG A 296 -21.78 -21.02 -0.43
C ARG A 296 -22.57 -21.78 0.62
N PRO A 297 -21.95 -22.71 1.37
CA PRO A 297 -22.57 -23.28 2.55
C PRO A 297 -22.91 -22.13 3.50
N THR A 298 -24.20 -21.91 3.71
CA THR A 298 -24.69 -20.90 4.65
C THR A 298 -24.98 -21.62 5.94
N ALA A 299 -24.18 -21.33 6.96
CA ALA A 299 -24.42 -21.82 8.31
C ALA A 299 -25.84 -21.41 8.74
N ARG A 300 -26.74 -22.39 8.88
CA ARG A 300 -28.07 -22.17 9.45
C ARG A 300 -28.04 -22.60 10.90
N LEU A 301 -28.44 -21.68 11.77
CA LEU A 301 -28.65 -21.92 13.19
C LEU A 301 -30.04 -22.52 13.37
N PHE A 302 -30.10 -23.77 13.84
CA PHE A 302 -31.35 -24.41 14.22
C PHE A 302 -31.47 -24.39 15.74
N PRO A 303 -32.56 -23.83 16.31
CA PRO A 303 -32.82 -23.98 17.73
C PRO A 303 -33.18 -25.44 18.01
N ILE A 304 -32.58 -26.02 19.04
CA ILE A 304 -32.92 -27.36 19.51
C ILE A 304 -33.39 -27.22 20.95
N THR A 305 -34.59 -27.71 21.23
CA THR A 305 -35.09 -27.84 22.60
C THR A 305 -34.56 -29.13 23.19
N SER A 306 -33.83 -29.04 24.32
CA SER A 306 -33.34 -30.24 25.00
C SER A 306 -34.50 -30.98 25.69
N PRO A 307 -34.68 -32.28 25.44
CA PRO A 307 -35.81 -33.04 25.99
C PRO A 307 -35.68 -33.33 27.50
N HIS A 308 -34.56 -33.04 28.16
CA HIS A 308 -34.30 -33.43 29.56
C HIS A 308 -33.99 -32.25 30.51
N GLY A 309 -34.21 -31.03 30.08
CA GLY A 309 -34.08 -29.84 30.92
C GLY A 309 -34.27 -28.61 30.05
N GLY A 310 -35.12 -27.67 30.45
CA GLY A 310 -35.70 -26.59 29.64
C GLY A 310 -34.75 -25.54 29.03
N GLY A 311 -33.58 -25.94 28.52
CA GLY A 311 -32.66 -25.09 27.77
C GLY A 311 -32.92 -25.15 26.25
N VAL A 312 -32.85 -23.99 25.61
CA VAL A 312 -32.77 -23.86 24.15
C VAL A 312 -31.29 -23.85 23.76
N GLY A 313 -30.85 -24.89 23.05
CA GLY A 313 -29.53 -24.94 22.42
C GLY A 313 -29.59 -24.46 20.97
N TRP A 314 -28.45 -24.09 20.40
CA TRP A 314 -28.31 -23.80 18.97
C TRP A 314 -27.35 -24.81 18.36
N VAL A 315 -27.74 -25.41 17.24
CA VAL A 315 -26.82 -26.20 16.42
C VAL A 315 -26.58 -25.49 15.10
N VAL A 316 -25.31 -25.32 14.78
CA VAL A 316 -24.85 -24.82 13.49
C VAL A 316 -24.84 -26.00 12.53
N ARG A 317 -25.67 -25.94 11.48
CA ARG A 317 -25.59 -26.88 10.36
C ARG A 317 -25.08 -26.11 9.14
N PHE A 318 -23.95 -26.56 8.61
CA PHE A 318 -23.33 -26.03 7.39
C PHE A 318 -23.91 -26.68 6.14
#